data_AF-A0A812X066-F1
#
_entry.id   AF-A0A812X066-F1
#
_cell.length_a   1.000
_cell.length_b   1.000
_cell.length_c   1.000
_cell.angle_alpha   90.00
_cell.angle_beta   90.00
_cell.angle_gamma   90.00
#
_symmetry.space_group_name_H-M   'P 1'
#
loop_
_entity.id
_entity.type
_entity.pdbx_description
1 polymer ?
#
loop_
_entity_poly.entity_id
_entity_poly.type
_entity_poly.pdbx_seq_one_letter_code
_entity_poly.pdbx_strand_id
1 'polypeptide(L)'
;MATSSEPAAASERQATLLDPITGLPPGWRQREKTILSGSKAGEMQQFFENDLGRKVDSIKKLMKLVCDVTGEDVEQLTQQSMAIRNPESTSLGCA
;
A
#
# COMPACT_ATOMS: atom_id res chain seq x y z
N MET A 1 39.29 2.24 -12.18
CA MET A 1 38.27 2.56 -11.16
C MET A 1 37.37 3.63 -11.75
N ALA A 2 36.16 3.26 -12.19
CA ALA A 2 35.16 4.20 -12.66
C ALA A 2 33.95 4.08 -11.74
N THR A 3 33.70 5.13 -10.99
CA THR A 3 32.48 5.35 -10.22
C THR A 3 31.35 5.73 -11.18
N SER A 4 30.12 5.45 -10.76
CA SER A 4 28.91 6.14 -11.21
C SER A 4 28.47 5.85 -12.65
N SER A 5 27.51 4.94 -12.77
CA SER A 5 26.43 5.06 -13.74
C SER A 5 25.19 4.49 -13.09
N GLU A 6 24.57 5.31 -12.23
CA GLU A 6 23.16 5.21 -11.87
C GLU A 6 22.38 5.67 -13.11
N PRO A 7 21.69 4.79 -13.86
CA PRO A 7 20.78 5.23 -14.87
C PRO A 7 19.43 5.50 -14.20
N ALA A 8 19.16 6.81 -14.08
CA ALA A 8 17.90 7.43 -14.46
C ALA A 8 16.62 6.63 -14.23
N ALA A 9 15.83 7.14 -13.28
CA ALA A 9 14.41 7.38 -13.48
C ALA A 9 13.65 6.24 -14.17
N ALA A 10 13.23 5.25 -13.37
CA ALA A 10 12.13 4.35 -13.69
C ALA A 10 10.85 5.19 -13.89
N SER A 11 10.74 5.79 -15.07
CA SER A 11 9.53 6.41 -15.60
C SER A 11 8.71 5.30 -16.24
N GLU A 12 8.24 4.35 -15.43
CA GLU A 12 7.27 3.35 -15.86
C GLU A 12 5.88 4.00 -15.96
N ARG A 13 5.35 3.97 -17.18
CA ARG A 13 4.05 4.52 -17.54
C ARG A 13 2.96 3.64 -16.91
N GLN A 14 2.17 4.23 -16.01
CA GLN A 14 0.72 4.02 -15.88
C GLN A 14 0.22 2.57 -15.87
N ALA A 15 0.80 1.71 -15.04
CA ALA A 15 0.01 0.72 -14.33
C ALA A 15 0.10 1.12 -12.87
N THR A 16 -0.99 1.14 -12.13
CA THR A 16 -0.94 1.35 -10.69
C THR A 16 -0.45 0.06 -10.06
N LEU A 17 0.82 -0.25 -10.34
CA LEU A 17 1.56 -1.35 -9.78
C LEU A 17 1.66 -1.05 -8.30
N LEU A 18 0.73 -1.64 -7.57
CA LEU A 18 0.86 -1.82 -6.14
C LEU A 18 2.27 -2.33 -5.88
N ASP A 19 2.95 -1.71 -4.93
CA ASP A 19 4.28 -2.09 -4.53
C ASP A 19 4.26 -3.59 -4.16
N PRO A 20 5.09 -4.43 -4.80
CA PRO A 20 5.00 -5.89 -4.65
C PRO A 20 5.45 -6.38 -3.27
N ILE A 21 5.96 -5.49 -2.41
CA ILE A 21 6.41 -5.81 -1.05
C ILE A 21 5.34 -5.40 -0.04
N THR A 22 4.78 -4.20 -0.19
CA THR A 22 3.84 -3.61 0.76
C THR A 22 2.39 -3.75 0.33
N GLY A 23 2.13 -4.06 -0.94
CA GLY A 23 0.81 -4.09 -1.55
C GLY A 23 0.14 -2.72 -1.59
N LEU A 24 0.89 -1.63 -1.48
CA LEU A 24 0.35 -0.26 -1.44
C LEU A 24 0.58 0.48 -2.76
N PRO A 25 -0.29 1.43 -3.12
CA PRO A 25 -0.06 2.28 -4.28
C PRO A 25 1.21 3.13 -4.10
N PRO A 26 1.84 3.59 -5.19
CA PRO A 26 3.05 4.38 -5.11
C PRO A 26 2.84 5.66 -4.28
N GLY A 27 3.81 5.96 -3.42
CA GLY A 27 3.76 7.11 -2.51
C GLY A 27 2.86 6.92 -1.28
N TRP A 28 2.28 5.74 -1.07
CA TRP A 28 1.55 5.42 0.15
C TRP A 28 2.37 4.53 1.08
N ARG A 29 2.22 4.78 2.38
CA ARG A 29 2.95 4.08 3.44
C ARG A 29 2.00 3.70 4.54
N GLN A 30 2.14 2.47 5.05
CA GLN A 30 1.45 2.05 6.26
C GLN A 30 2.21 2.60 7.48
N ARG A 31 1.48 3.19 8.41
CA ARG A 31 1.97 3.62 9.71
C ARG A 31 1.11 3.10 10.83
N GLU A 32 1.73 2.98 11.99
CA GLU A 32 1.11 2.59 13.24
C GLU A 32 1.30 3.73 14.24
N LYS A 33 0.22 4.09 14.94
CA LYS A 33 0.29 5.00 16.08
C LYS A 33 -0.41 4.40 17.27
N THR A 34 0.16 4.60 18.44
CA THR A 34 -0.50 4.27 19.70
C THR A 34 -1.52 5.35 20.03
N ILE A 35 -2.74 4.94 20.36
CA ILE A 35 -3.77 5.85 20.83
C ILE A 35 -3.39 6.28 22.25
N LEU A 36 -3.15 7.58 22.46
CA LEU A 36 -2.68 8.09 23.75
C LEU A 36 -3.80 8.44 24.73
N SER A 37 -5.05 8.56 24.27
CA SER A 37 -6.17 9.04 25.08
C SER A 37 -7.53 8.57 24.56
N GLY A 38 -8.53 8.53 25.45
CA GLY A 38 -9.90 8.05 25.17
C GLY A 38 -10.13 6.60 25.58
N SER A 39 -11.31 6.05 25.28
CA SER A 39 -11.69 4.67 25.66
C SER A 39 -10.83 3.57 25.04
N LYS A 40 -10.04 3.92 24.01
CA LYS A 40 -9.14 3.03 23.26
C LYS A 40 -7.67 3.33 23.51
N ALA A 41 -7.36 4.09 24.56
CA ALA A 41 -5.98 4.43 24.90
C ALA A 41 -5.15 3.15 25.15
N GLY A 42 -3.96 3.10 24.57
CA GLY A 42 -3.08 1.94 24.59
C GLY A 42 -3.21 1.02 23.37
N GLU A 43 -4.29 1.13 22.58
CA GLU A 43 -4.41 0.34 21.34
C GLU A 43 -3.53 0.90 20.22
N MET A 44 -3.00 0.00 19.38
CA MET A 44 -2.31 0.36 18.12
C MET A 44 -3.35 0.61 17.03
N GLN A 45 -3.33 1.80 16.44
CA GLN A 45 -4.12 2.15 15.26
C GLN A 45 -3.22 2.15 14.02
N GLN A 46 -3.52 1.26 13.08
CA GLN A 46 -2.94 1.30 11.73
C GLN A 46 -3.66 2.33 10.85
N PHE A 47 -2.89 3.05 10.05
CA PHE A 47 -3.40 3.95 9.02
C PHE A 47 -2.40 4.06 7.87
N PHE A 48 -2.87 4.50 6.71
CA PHE A 48 -2.06 4.71 5.52
C PHE A 48 -1.96 6.21 5.28
N GLU A 49 -0.75 6.69 5.02
CA GLU A 49 -0.49 8.09 4.67
C GLU A 49 0.28 8.18 3.36
N ASN A 50 0.10 9.27 2.62
CA ASN A 50 0.91 9.58 1.45
C ASN A 50 1.75 10.85 1.63
N ASP A 51 2.70 11.10 0.71
CA ASP A 51 3.54 12.30 0.72
C ASP A 51 2.74 13.61 0.53
N LEU A 52 1.50 13.52 0.05
CA LEU A 52 0.56 14.65 -0.07
C LEU A 52 -0.20 14.94 1.24
N GLY A 53 0.07 14.20 2.32
CA GLY A 53 -0.58 14.36 3.63
C GLY A 53 -1.99 13.79 3.74
N ARG A 54 -2.47 13.05 2.73
CA ARG A 54 -3.74 12.31 2.81
C ARG A 54 -3.57 11.09 3.71
N LYS A 55 -4.55 10.83 4.56
CA LYS A 55 -4.55 9.72 5.51
C LYS A 55 -5.85 8.93 5.41
N VAL A 56 -5.73 7.61 5.42
CA VAL A 56 -6.88 6.69 5.44
C VAL A 56 -6.66 5.58 6.45
N ASP A 57 -7.72 5.23 7.16
CA ASP A 57 -7.70 4.18 8.20
C ASP A 57 -7.86 2.76 7.64
N SER A 58 -8.10 2.62 6.34
CA SER A 58 -8.44 1.32 5.75
C SER A 58 -7.95 1.18 4.31
N ILE A 59 -7.48 -0.03 3.97
CA ILE A 59 -6.96 -0.34 2.63
C ILE A 59 -8.04 -0.18 1.55
N LYS A 60 -9.30 -0.52 1.85
CA LYS A 60 -10.40 -0.33 0.89
C LYS A 60 -10.66 1.15 0.58
N LYS A 61 -10.52 2.02 1.58
CA LYS A 61 -10.61 3.48 1.39
C LYS A 61 -9.43 3.98 0.55
N LEU A 62 -8.24 3.43 0.77
CA LEU A 62 -7.06 3.72 -0.05
C LEU A 62 -7.31 3.36 -1.53
N MET A 63 -7.71 2.12 -1.81
CA MET A 63 -7.95 1.67 -3.18
C MET A 63 -9.08 2.44 -3.86
N LYS A 64 -10.11 2.86 -3.12
CA LYS A 64 -11.14 3.75 -3.65
C LYS A 64 -10.58 5.11 -4.10
N LEU A 65 -9.66 5.70 -3.34
CA LEU A 65 -9.01 6.96 -3.74
C LEU A 65 -8.14 6.78 -4.99
N VAL A 66 -7.49 5.62 -5.11
CA VAL A 66 -6.67 5.29 -6.27
C VAL A 66 -7.54 5.12 -7.50
N CYS A 67 -8.62 4.34 -7.41
CA CYS A 67 -9.62 4.16 -8.47
C CYS A 67 -10.17 5.49 -8.99
N ASP A 68 -10.46 6.45 -8.11
CA ASP A 68 -10.95 7.78 -8.52
C ASP A 68 -9.93 8.55 -9.39
N VAL A 69 -8.63 8.28 -9.19
CA VAL A 69 -7.52 8.92 -9.92
C VAL A 69 -7.12 8.14 -11.17
N THR A 70 -7.12 6.80 -11.12
CA THR A 70 -6.58 5.92 -12.18
C THR A 70 -7.67 5.28 -13.04
N GLY A 71 -8.92 5.28 -12.58
CA GLY A 71 -10.04 4.61 -13.23
C GLY A 71 -10.04 3.08 -13.09
N GLU A 72 -9.16 2.52 -12.26
CA GLU A 72 -9.06 1.07 -12.06
C GLU A 72 -10.11 0.52 -11.10
N ASP A 73 -10.32 -0.80 -11.13
CA ASP A 73 -11.28 -1.46 -10.27
C ASP A 73 -10.80 -1.55 -8.81
N VAL A 74 -11.62 -1.02 -7.89
CA VAL A 74 -11.31 -0.99 -6.44
C VAL A 74 -11.18 -2.40 -5.88
N GLU A 75 -12.01 -3.34 -6.34
CA GLU A 75 -12.03 -4.70 -5.79
C GLU A 75 -10.77 -5.45 -6.21
N GLN A 76 -10.37 -5.37 -7.48
CA GLN A 76 -9.13 -5.97 -7.98
C GLN A 76 -7.90 -5.40 -7.26
N LEU A 77 -7.80 -4.08 -7.12
CA LEU A 77 -6.70 -3.45 -6.40
C LEU A 77 -6.66 -3.86 -4.93
N THR A 78 -7.83 -3.96 -4.29
CA THR A 78 -7.92 -4.41 -2.90
C THR A 78 -7.47 -5.87 -2.77
N GLN A 79 -7.92 -6.72 -3.67
CA GLN A 79 -7.57 -8.14 -3.68
C GLN A 79 -6.08 -8.36 -3.94
N GLN A 80 -5.50 -7.66 -4.91
CA GLN A 80 -4.06 -7.70 -5.18
C GLN A 80 -3.25 -7.20 -3.98
N SER A 81 -3.65 -6.08 -3.39
CA SER A 81 -3.02 -5.52 -2.17
C SER A 81 -3.05 -6.53 -1.02
N MET A 82 -4.19 -7.18 -0.79
CA MET A 82 -4.33 -8.20 0.25
C MET A 82 -3.51 -9.45 -0.04
N ALA A 83 -3.47 -9.90 -1.29
CA ALA A 83 -2.67 -11.06 -1.70
C ALA A 83 -1.17 -10.82 -1.47
N ILE A 84 -0.68 -9.62 -1.77
CA ILE A 84 0.71 -9.22 -1.52
C ILE A 84 1.01 -9.18 -0.02
N ARG A 85 0.10 -8.58 0.77
CA ARG A 85 0.29 -8.40 2.22
C ARG A 85 0.11 -9.68 3.03
N ASN A 86 -0.57 -10.69 2.48
CA ASN A 86 -0.78 -11.98 3.11
C ASN A 86 -0.37 -13.13 2.17
N PRO A 87 0.94 -13.38 1.99
CA PRO A 87 1.41 -14.45 1.12
C PRO A 87 1.04 -15.86 1.63
N GLU A 88 0.68 -16.01 2.91
CA GLU A 88 0.42 -17.31 3.54
C GLU A 88 -0.94 -17.93 3.16
N SER A 89 -1.85 -17.19 2.51
CA SER A 89 -3.11 -17.78 2.04
C SER A 89 -2.97 -18.50 0.68
N THR A 90 -1.80 -18.47 0.04
CA THR A 90 -1.49 -19.19 -1.22
C THR A 90 -0.46 -20.30 -0.99
N SER A 91 -0.44 -20.88 0.20
CA SER A 91 0.25 -22.14 0.47
C SER A 91 -0.73 -23.09 1.15
N LEU A 92 -1.53 -23.82 0.35
CA LEU A 92 -1.86 -25.22 0.60
C LEU A 92 -2.56 -25.82 -0.62
N GLY A 93 -1.78 -25.98 -1.69
CA GLY A 93 -2.01 -26.97 -2.73
C GLY A 93 -0.83 -27.95 -2.73
N CYS A 94 -0.51 -28.52 -1.56
CA CYS A 94 0.47 -29.59 -1.40
C CYS A 94 -0.14 -30.70 -0.55
N ALA A 95 -0.76 -31.68 -1.21
CA ALA A 95 -0.67 -33.12 -0.97
C ALA A 95 -1.58 -33.84 -1.98
#